data_AF-A0A316RH35-F1
#
_entry.id   AF-A0A316RH35-F1
#
_cell.length_a   1.000
_cell.length_b   1.000
_cell.length_c   1.000
_cell.angle_alpha   90.00
_cell.angle_beta   90.00
_cell.angle_gamma   90.00
#
_symmetry.space_group_name_H-M   'P 1'
#
loop_
_entity.id
_entity.type
_entity.pdbx_description
1 polymer ?
#
loop_
_entity_poly.entity_id
_entity_poly.type
_entity_poly.pdbx_seq_one_letter_code
_entity_poly.pdbx_strand_id
1 'polypeptide(L)' 'MDSWIETAIGKMHMNKITQRDLARKLNWSPQYLCNVLGGKRKSKSGEERILGAINEIIAERNN' A
#
# COMPACT_ATOMS: atom_id res chain seq x y z
N MET A 1 3.38 -12.93 -9.09
CA MET A 1 2.96 -11.68 -8.41
C MET A 1 4.10 -10.69 -8.59
N ASP A 2 3.83 -9.41 -8.85
CA ASP A 2 4.91 -8.43 -9.03
C ASP A 2 5.68 -8.23 -7.72
N SER A 3 7.02 -8.19 -7.77
CA SER A 3 7.90 -8.17 -6.57
C SER A 3 7.63 -6.97 -5.64
N TRP A 4 7.19 -5.85 -6.19
CA TRP A 4 6.87 -4.66 -5.40
C TRP A 4 5.61 -4.84 -4.53
N ILE A 5 4.66 -5.67 -4.96
CA ILE A 5 3.43 -5.98 -4.19
C ILE A 5 3.81 -6.76 -2.93
N GLU A 6 4.67 -7.77 -3.07
CA GLU A 6 5.19 -8.55 -1.94
C GLU A 6 5.95 -7.64 -0.97
N THR A 7 6.76 -6.72 -1.49
CA THR A 7 7.46 -5.70 -0.69
C THR A 7 6.48 -4.80 0.06
N ALA A 8 5.42 -4.31 -0.60
CA ALA A 8 4.40 -3.47 0.02
C ALA A 8 3.67 -4.21 1.15
N ILE A 9 3.24 -5.45 0.90
CA ILE A 9 2.58 -6.30 1.89
C ILE A 9 3.51 -6.57 3.07
N GLY A 10 4.78 -6.91 2.82
CA GLY A 10 5.78 -7.13 3.87
C GLY A 10 5.96 -5.91 4.77
N LYS A 11 6.14 -4.71 4.18
CA LYS A 11 6.24 -3.45 4.94
C LYS A 11 4.98 -3.16 5.75
N MET A 12 3.80 -3.41 5.18
CA MET A 12 2.53 -3.23 5.88
C MET A 12 2.44 -4.13 7.12
N HIS A 13 2.78 -5.41 6.99
CA HIS A 13 2.78 -6.36 8.10
C HIS A 13 3.78 -5.97 9.20
N MET A 14 5.02 -5.64 8.83
CA MET A 14 6.08 -5.24 9.78
C MET A 14 5.68 -4.00 10.61
N ASN A 15 4.98 -3.05 9.99
CA ASN A 15 4.62 -1.79 10.62
C ASN A 15 3.18 -1.76 11.14
N LYS A 16 2.44 -2.87 11.13
CA LYS A 16 1.02 -2.95 11.51
C LYS A 16 0.16 -1.91 10.77
N ILE A 17 0.40 -1.74 9.47
CA ILE A 17 -0.40 -0.86 8.60
C ILE A 17 -1.51 -1.70 8.00
N THR A 18 -2.75 -1.32 8.27
CA THR A 18 -3.91 -2.04 7.70
C THR A 18 -4.20 -1.55 6.29
N GLN A 19 -4.92 -2.36 5.50
CA GLN A 19 -5.45 -1.89 4.21
C GLN A 19 -6.34 -0.66 4.36
N ARG A 20 -7.02 -0.49 5.50
CA ARG A 20 -7.86 0.69 5.77
C ARG A 20 -7.01 1.95 5.95
N ASP A 21 -5.88 1.84 6.64
CA ASP A 21 -4.95 2.97 6.84
C ASP A 21 -4.38 3.42 5.49
N LEU A 22 -3.91 2.47 4.69
CA LEU A 22 -3.35 2.73 3.38
C LEU A 22 -4.41 3.29 2.41
N ALA A 23 -5.62 2.73 2.41
CA ALA A 23 -6.73 3.22 1.60
C ALA A 23 -7.11 4.66 1.96
N ARG A 24 -7.14 4.99 3.26
CA ARG A 24 -7.41 6.35 3.75
C ARG A 24 -6.31 7.33 3.30
N LYS A 25 -5.05 6.95 3.44
CA LYS A 25 -3.89 7.78 3.04
C LYS A 25 -3.87 8.06 1.54
N LEU A 26 -4.23 7.06 0.72
CA LEU A 26 -4.29 7.17 -0.74
C LEU A 26 -5.58 7.80 -1.27
N ASN A 27 -6.58 8.03 -0.41
CA ASN A 27 -7.94 8.38 -0.79
C ASN A 27 -8.53 7.38 -1.82
N TRP A 28 -8.29 6.08 -1.60
CA TRP A 28 -8.76 4.98 -2.44
C TRP A 28 -9.84 4.17 -1.72
N SER A 29 -10.70 3.49 -2.48
CA SER A 29 -11.59 2.51 -1.87
C SER A 29 -10.79 1.27 -1.44
N PRO A 30 -11.13 0.61 -0.31
CA PRO A 30 -10.46 -0.62 0.12
C PRO A 30 -10.55 -1.73 -0.95
N GLN A 31 -11.68 -1.82 -1.65
CA GLN A 31 -11.88 -2.77 -2.75
C GLN A 31 -10.90 -2.51 -3.90
N TYR A 32 -10.68 -1.23 -4.23
CA TYR A 32 -9.73 -0.83 -5.26
C TYR A 32 -8.30 -1.21 -4.88
N LEU A 33 -7.90 -0.87 -3.65
CA LEU A 33 -6.58 -1.22 -3.11
C LEU A 33 -6.36 -2.74 -3.10
N CYS A 34 -7.37 -3.52 -2.70
CA CYS A 34 -7.31 -4.98 -2.73
C CYS A 34 -7.09 -5.54 -4.15
N ASN A 35 -7.76 -4.97 -5.15
CA ASN A 35 -7.58 -5.39 -6.55
C ASN A 35 -6.19 -5.06 -7.10
N VAL A 36 -5.59 -3.93 -6.68
CA VAL A 36 -4.23 -3.54 -7.06
C VAL A 36 -3.20 -4.44 -6.37
N LEU A 37 -3.30 -4.62 -5.04
CA LEU A 37 -2.42 -5.51 -4.27
C LEU A 37 -2.60 -6.99 -4.66
N GLY A 38 -3.77 -7.39 -5.16
CA GLY A 38 -4.00 -8.72 -5.69
C GLY A 38 -3.43 -8.95 -7.09
N GLY A 39 -2.78 -7.96 -7.71
CA GLY A 39 -2.28 -8.03 -9.08
C GLY A 39 -3.39 -8.12 -10.15
N LYS A 40 -4.66 -8.00 -9.75
CA LYS A 40 -5.84 -8.05 -10.64
C LYS A 40 -5.98 -6.80 -11.49
N ARG A 41 -5.31 -5.70 -11.10
CA ARG A 41 -5.28 -4.44 -11.87
C ARG A 41 -3.86 -3.93 -12.00
N LYS A 42 -3.39 -3.76 -13.24
CA LYS A 42 -2.15 -3.01 -13.53
C LYS A 42 -2.41 -1.52 -13.37
N SER A 43 -1.79 -0.92 -12.36
CA SER A 43 -1.73 0.52 -12.19
C SER A 43 -0.34 0.99 -12.58
N LYS A 44 -0.21 1.79 -13.65
CA LYS A 44 1.09 2.32 -14.11
C LYS A 44 1.85 3.07 -13.00
N SER A 45 1.12 3.69 -12.07
CA SER A 45 1.68 4.43 -10.93
C SER A 45 1.24 3.82 -9.59
N GLY A 46 0.84 2.54 -9.57
CA GLY A 46 0.33 1.89 -8.36
C GLY A 46 1.43 1.64 -7.33
N GLU A 47 2.58 1.19 -7.84
CA GLU A 47 3.77 0.91 -7.06
C GLU A 47 4.26 2.14 -6.29
N GLU A 48 4.57 3.23 -7.00
CA GLU A 48 5.10 4.46 -6.40
C GLU A 48 4.13 5.04 -5.36
N ARG A 49 2.82 5.07 -5.68
CA ARG A 49 1.81 5.61 -4.76
C ARG A 49 1.67 4.76 -3.50
N ILE A 50 1.58 3.44 -3.65
CA ILE A 50 1.42 2.53 -2.50
C ILE A 50 2.66 2.55 -1.62
N LEU A 51 3.85 2.38 -2.21
CA LEU A 51 5.10 2.35 -1.44
C LEU A 51 5.40 3.71 -0.79
N GLY A 52 5.12 4.81 -1.50
CA GLY A 52 5.21 6.17 -0.96
C GLY A 52 4.29 6.36 0.25
N ALA A 53 3.00 6.04 0.11
CA ALA A 53 2.04 6.16 1.20
C ALA A 53 2.39 5.27 2.40
N ILE A 54 2.92 4.07 2.18
CA ILE A 54 3.42 3.20 3.26
C ILE A 54 4.57 3.90 4.00
N ASN A 55 5.57 4.40 3.27
CA ASN A 55 6.72 5.07 3.89
C ASN A 55 6.30 6.33 4.65
N GLU A 56 5.34 7.10 4.13
CA GLU A 56 4.77 8.26 4.84
C GLU A 56 4.10 7.85 6.15
N ILE A 57 3.27 6.80 6.16
CA ILE A 57 2.63 6.30 7.40
C ILE A 57 3.68 5.85 8.41
N ILE A 58 4.77 5.21 7.96
CA ILE A 58 5.86 4.78 8.83
C ILE A 58 6.56 6.01 9.43
N ALA A 59 6.85 7.02 8.62
CA ALA A 59 7.47 8.26 9.07
C ALA A 59 6.59 9.01 10.09
N GLU A 60 5.28 9.08 9.84
CA GLU A 60 4.30 9.67 10.76
C GLU A 60 4.21 8.94 12.11
N ARG A 61 4.50 7.63 12.16
CA ARG A 61 4.48 6.83 13.40
C ARG A 61 5.78 6.90 14.20
N ASN A 62 6.89 7.27 13.57
CA ASN A 62 8.22 7.33 14.17
C ASN A 62 8.59 8.74 14.65
N ASN A 63 7.76 9.75 14.36
CA ASN A 63 7.84 11.11 14.90
C ASN A 63 6.99 11.23 16.17
#